data_AF-A0A3A6U6D4-F1
#
_entry.id   AF-A0A3A6U6D4-F1
#
_cell.length_a   1.000
_cell.length_b   1.000
_cell.length_c   1.000
_cell.angle_alpha   90.00
_cell.angle_beta   90.00
_cell.angle_gamma   90.00
#
_symmetry.space_group_name_H-M   'P 1'
#
loop_
_entity.id
_entity.type
_entity.pdbx_description
1 polymer ?
#
loop_
_entity_poly.entity_id
_entity_poly.type
_entity_poly.pdbx_seq_one_letter_code
_entity_poly.pdbx_strand_id
1 'polypeptide(L)'
;MYAFDNAPRCGAKAKITNGNPCRCPAIKGKARCRVHGGAEGSGAPQANVNALKHGNTTAATKSFRRDIRQAIRFNKELLSECIKSSY
;
A
#
# COMPACT_ATOMS: atom_id res chain seq x y z
N MET A 1 27.53 20.69 -13.68
CA MET A 1 26.38 20.63 -12.75
C MET A 1 26.19 19.17 -12.37
N TYR A 2 26.11 18.85 -11.08
CA TYR A 2 25.96 17.47 -10.65
C TYR A 2 24.48 17.05 -10.65
N ALA A 3 24.21 15.75 -10.81
CA ALA A 3 22.84 15.22 -10.86
C ALA A 3 22.01 15.54 -9.59
N PHE A 4 22.67 15.81 -8.46
CA PHE A 4 22.02 16.16 -7.19
C PHE A 4 21.62 17.64 -7.08
N ASP A 5 22.12 18.52 -7.95
CA ASP A 5 21.79 19.95 -7.93
C ASP A 5 20.34 20.17 -8.39
N ASN A 6 19.95 19.48 -9.46
CA ASN A 6 18.61 19.55 -10.06
C ASN A 6 17.62 18.55 -9.46
N ALA A 7 18.05 17.73 -8.50
CA ALA A 7 17.17 16.77 -7.85
C ALA A 7 16.15 17.47 -6.94
N PRO A 8 14.89 17.00 -6.88
CA PRO A 8 13.93 17.51 -5.91
C PRO A 8 14.44 17.30 -4.48
N ARG A 9 14.08 18.20 -3.57
CA ARG A 9 14.50 18.12 -2.16
C ARG A 9 13.64 17.08 -1.42
N CYS A 10 14.24 16.43 -0.43
CA CYS A 10 13.53 15.45 0.39
C CYS A 10 12.38 16.11 1.16
N GLY A 11 11.16 15.62 0.98
CA GLY A 11 9.98 16.21 1.66
C GLY A 11 9.87 15.90 3.15
N ALA A 12 10.89 15.32 3.79
CA ALA A 12 10.82 14.92 5.21
C ALA A 12 11.26 16.08 6.10
N LYS A 13 10.81 16.09 7.36
CA LYS A 13 11.34 17.00 8.38
C LYS A 13 12.63 16.43 8.95
N ALA A 14 13.69 17.21 9.01
CA ALA A 14 14.98 16.76 9.53
C ALA A 14 15.11 17.12 11.02
N LYS A 15 15.54 16.15 11.84
CA LYS A 15 15.78 16.35 13.28
C LYS A 15 16.88 17.38 13.53
N ILE A 16 17.96 17.32 12.75
CA ILE A 16 19.12 18.23 12.86
C ILE A 16 18.77 19.71 12.66
N THR A 17 17.70 20.01 11.93
CA THR A 17 17.25 21.38 11.66
C THR A 17 15.99 21.71 12.46
N ASN A 18 15.82 21.12 13.64
CA ASN A 18 14.66 21.37 14.51
C ASN A 18 13.31 21.14 13.81
N GLY A 19 13.21 20.12 12.96
CA GLY A 19 11.97 19.78 12.26
C GLY A 19 11.70 20.61 11.01
N ASN A 20 12.63 21.48 10.59
CA ASN A 20 12.56 22.12 9.27
C ASN A 20 12.66 21.08 8.13
N PRO A 21 12.16 21.40 6.91
CA PRO A 21 12.26 20.51 5.76
C PRO A 21 13.71 20.13 5.43
N CYS A 22 13.90 18.87 5.07
CA CYS A 22 15.19 18.31 4.69
C CYS A 22 15.68 18.91 3.37
N ARG A 23 16.91 19.46 3.38
CA ARG A 23 17.54 20.06 2.20
C ARG A 23 18.32 19.06 1.33
N CYS A 24 18.46 17.81 1.78
CA CYS A 24 19.14 16.77 1.01
C CYS A 24 18.39 16.46 -0.29
N PRO A 25 19.11 16.15 -1.38
CA PRO A 25 18.48 15.69 -2.62
C PRO A 25 17.74 14.37 -2.37
N ALA A 26 16.56 14.23 -2.97
CA ALA A 26 15.83 12.97 -2.98
C ALA A 26 16.54 11.96 -3.90
N ILE A 27 16.42 10.68 -3.57
CA ILE A 27 16.94 9.61 -4.43
C ILE A 27 16.08 9.55 -5.71
N LYS A 28 16.72 9.29 -6.86
CA LYS A 28 16.03 9.20 -8.16
C LYS A 28 14.81 8.25 -8.07
N GLY A 29 13.64 8.74 -8.47
CA GLY A 29 12.39 7.99 -8.42
C GLY A 29 11.74 7.85 -7.04
N LYS A 30 12.29 8.48 -5.99
CA LYS A 30 11.75 8.46 -4.62
C LYS A 30 11.48 9.88 -4.13
N ALA A 31 10.56 10.01 -3.16
CA ALA A 31 10.24 11.29 -2.53
C ALA A 31 11.20 11.68 -1.38
N ARG A 32 12.09 10.77 -0.97
CA ARG A 32 12.92 10.89 0.23
C ARG A 32 14.41 10.74 -0.09
N CYS A 33 15.27 11.38 0.71
CA CYS A 33 16.72 11.22 0.63
C CYS A 33 17.17 9.91 1.30
N ARG A 34 18.44 9.53 1.11
CA ARG A 34 19.04 8.32 1.68
C ARG A 34 18.75 8.14 3.18
N VAL A 35 18.86 9.22 3.96
CA VAL A 35 18.71 9.19 5.43
C VAL A 35 17.27 9.18 5.91
N HIS A 36 16.31 9.68 5.12
CA HIS A 36 14.90 9.77 5.48
C HIS A 36 14.04 8.69 4.78
N GLY A 37 14.59 7.48 4.61
CA GLY A 37 13.86 6.36 4.02
C GLY A 37 13.84 6.35 2.49
N GLY A 38 14.88 6.90 1.85
CA GLY A 38 15.12 6.78 0.41
C GLY A 38 16.20 5.77 0.03
N ALA A 39 16.92 5.21 1.01
CA ALA A 39 17.97 4.21 0.76
C ALA A 39 17.43 2.95 0.07
N GLU A 40 18.30 2.18 -0.55
CA GLU A 40 17.92 0.85 -1.04
C GLU A 40 17.50 -0.03 0.14
N GLY A 41 16.45 -0.84 -0.05
CA GLY A 41 15.85 -1.63 1.03
C GLY A 41 15.11 -0.82 2.11
N SER A 42 15.00 0.51 1.98
CA SER A 42 14.24 1.31 2.95
C SER A 42 12.74 1.21 2.72
N GLY A 43 11.97 1.07 3.81
CA GLY A 43 10.52 0.88 3.76
C GLY A 43 10.15 -0.56 4.09
N ALA A 44 8.92 -0.77 4.57
CA ALA A 44 8.44 -2.11 4.83
C ALA A 44 8.25 -2.87 3.50
N PRO A 45 8.63 -4.15 3.41
CA PRO A 45 8.32 -4.96 2.25
C PRO A 45 6.80 -5.06 2.07
N GLN A 46 6.37 -5.22 0.82
CA GLN A 46 4.99 -5.51 0.52
C GLN A 46 4.58 -6.81 1.24
N ALA A 47 3.44 -6.79 1.92
CA ALA A 47 2.95 -7.89 2.76
C ALA A 47 3.81 -8.23 4.00
N ASN A 48 4.54 -7.25 4.57
CA ASN A 48 5.25 -7.42 5.84
C ASN A 48 4.32 -7.92 6.98
N VAL A 49 4.63 -9.09 7.54
CA VAL A 49 3.91 -9.69 8.68
C VAL A 49 4.17 -8.95 10.00
N ASN A 50 5.32 -8.26 10.14
CA ASN A 50 5.68 -7.56 11.38
C ASN A 50 4.80 -6.33 11.64
N ALA A 51 4.19 -5.77 10.59
CA ALA A 51 3.25 -4.64 10.68
C ALA A 51 1.79 -5.09 10.68
N LEU A 52 1.52 -6.40 10.73
CA LEU A 52 0.16 -6.93 10.73
C LEU A 52 -0.57 -6.52 12.01
N LYS A 53 -1.71 -5.84 11.86
CA LYS A 53 -2.51 -5.38 13.00
C LYS A 53 -3.59 -6.37 13.40
N HIS A 54 -4.49 -6.71 12.47
CA HIS A 54 -5.70 -7.49 12.78
C HIS A 54 -6.06 -8.50 11.67
N GLY A 55 -5.18 -8.78 10.71
CA GLY A 55 -5.43 -9.79 9.65
C GLY A 55 -6.42 -9.40 8.54
N ASN A 56 -7.44 -8.57 8.84
CA ASN A 56 -8.56 -8.29 7.91
C ASN A 56 -8.18 -7.72 6.53
N THR A 57 -6.99 -7.13 6.40
CA THR A 57 -6.50 -6.53 5.15
C THR A 57 -5.46 -7.37 4.42
N THR A 58 -5.15 -8.57 4.92
CA THR A 58 -4.23 -9.52 4.26
C THR A 58 -4.78 -9.97 2.90
N ALA A 59 -3.87 -10.40 2.02
CA ALA A 59 -4.26 -10.93 0.72
C ALA A 59 -5.21 -12.14 0.85
N ALA A 60 -4.90 -13.07 1.77
CA ALA A 60 -5.71 -14.26 2.02
C ALA A 60 -7.11 -13.92 2.55
N THR A 61 -7.25 -12.99 3.51
CA THR A 61 -8.59 -12.59 3.98
C THR A 61 -9.37 -11.87 2.88
N LYS A 62 -8.70 -11.07 2.03
CA LYS A 62 -9.34 -10.40 0.89
C LYS A 62 -9.82 -11.40 -0.17
N SER A 63 -9.05 -12.45 -0.48
CA SER A 63 -9.47 -13.50 -1.42
C SER A 63 -10.66 -14.27 -0.86
N PHE A 64 -10.57 -14.74 0.38
CA PHE A 64 -11.67 -15.46 1.04
C PHE A 64 -12.98 -14.66 1.05
N ARG A 65 -12.91 -13.34 1.32
CA ARG A 65 -14.08 -12.44 1.25
C ARG A 65 -14.64 -12.26 -0.16
N ARG A 66 -13.83 -12.43 -1.22
CA ARG A 66 -14.32 -12.41 -2.60
C ARG A 66 -15.06 -13.71 -2.89
N ASP A 67 -14.50 -14.84 -2.49
CA ASP A 67 -15.08 -16.17 -2.72
C ASP A 67 -16.45 -16.29 -2.03
N ILE A 68 -16.56 -15.88 -0.76
CA ILE A 68 -17.85 -15.85 -0.04
C ILE A 68 -18.87 -14.97 -0.77
N ARG A 69 -18.47 -13.78 -1.21
CA ARG A 69 -19.39 -12.86 -1.92
C ARG A 69 -19.86 -13.46 -3.24
N GLN A 70 -18.98 -14.16 -3.95
CA GLN A 70 -19.33 -14.84 -5.19
C GLN A 70 -20.30 -16.00 -4.93
N ALA A 71 -20.05 -16.81 -3.90
CA ALA A 71 -20.93 -17.91 -3.52
C ALA A 71 -22.34 -17.40 -3.13
N ILE A 72 -22.42 -16.34 -2.32
CA ILE A 72 -23.70 -15.73 -1.94
C ILE A 72 -24.43 -15.19 -3.17
N ARG A 73 -23.71 -14.55 -4.11
CA ARG A 73 -24.30 -14.04 -5.36
C ARG A 73 -24.87 -15.18 -6.20
N PHE A 74 -24.08 -16.22 -6.43
CA PHE A 74 -24.48 -17.39 -7.21
C PHE A 74 -25.73 -18.06 -6.62
N ASN A 75 -25.75 -18.27 -5.30
CA ASN A 75 -26.90 -18.87 -4.62
C ASN A 75 -28.16 -18.00 -4.78
N LYS A 76 -28.05 -16.66 -4.71
CA LYS A 76 -29.18 -15.76 -4.93
C LYS A 76 -29.72 -15.83 -6.36
N GLU A 77 -28.82 -15.88 -7.34
CA GLU A 77 -29.17 -16.01 -8.76
C GLU A 77 -29.92 -17.33 -9.00
N LEU A 78 -29.35 -18.45 -8.52
CA LEU A 78 -29.94 -19.79 -8.63
C LEU A 78 -31.33 -19.87 -7.98
N LEU A 79 -31.49 -19.37 -6.75
CA LEU A 79 -32.80 -19.34 -6.09
C LEU A 79 -33.82 -18.52 -6.88
N SER A 80 -33.40 -17.39 -7.46
CA SER A 80 -34.29 -16.56 -8.27
C SER A 80 -34.76 -17.27 -9.55
N GLU A 81 -33.90 -18.08 -10.17
CA GLU A 81 -34.24 -18.88 -11.34
C GLU A 81 -35.19 -20.02 -10.99
N CYS A 82 -34.91 -20.75 -9.89
CA CYS A 82 -35.80 -21.82 -9.42
C CYS A 82 -37.21 -21.30 -9.10
N ILE A 83 -37.32 -20.14 -8.45
CA ILE A 83 -38.62 -19.53 -8.15
C ILE A 83 -39.36 -19.15 -9.43
N LYS A 84 -38.68 -18.52 -10.42
CA LYS A 84 -39.29 -18.15 -11.70
C LYS A 84 -39.75 -19.36 -12.52
N SER A 85 -39.04 -20.48 -12.43
CA SER A 85 -39.38 -21.72 -13.14
C SER A 85 -40.55 -22.48 -12.49
N SER A 86 -40.92 -22.13 -11.26
CA SER A 86 -41.98 -22.79 -10.49
C SER A 86 -43.36 -22.11 -10.66
N TYR A 87 -43.43 -20.98 -11.36
CA TYR A 87 -44.66 -20.28 -11.76
C TYR A 87 -44.84 -20.37 -13.27
#